data_AF-A0A0D0I7J9-F1
#
_entry.id   AF-A0A0D0I7J9-F1
#
_cell.length_a   1.000
_cell.length_b   1.000
_cell.length_c   1.000
_cell.angle_alpha   90.00
_cell.angle_beta   90.00
_cell.angle_gamma   90.00
#
_symmetry.space_group_name_H-M   'P 1'
#
loop_
_entity.id
_entity.type
_entity.pdbx_description
1 polymer ?
#
loop_
_entity_poly.entity_id
_entity_poly.type
_entity_poly.pdbx_seq_one_letter_code
_entity_poly.pdbx_strand_id
1 'polypeptide(L)'
;MKISHLIIYALTALAIISCKDGKPIDTVTLYHGDYCYRGEMAHGKRNGYGVLSLKDSIVYSGMWKDGKRCGYGTTTDSLGRRITALWHADTIVSGTREDSLGIYHGGFSEDLLADGHGTWRNADGEFYTGQWTADRRNGFGCGVAENGKVKAGDWRKDRYRGEKMVHTADRIYGIDVSRYQHEKGKKKFHLDWTKVRVIGLGSGRRSAGDINYRISFAYIKSTEGVTVRNRYFASDYVNAKKRGIAVGAYHFFSTRSSAAAQAHFFLRHTALRVGDMPPVLDVEPSDAQIKQMGGPEVMFRAIRTWLNIVRNATGTKPVLYVSQNFVNRYLSAAPDIKGNYPVWIARYGQYRPDVRLAFWQLTPYGKVRGIQGDVDVNVFNGYKEQFAEFLHKETIKK
;
A
#
# COMPACT_ATOMS: atom_id res chain seq x y z
N MET A 1 -35.19 17.66 -1.49
CA MET A 1 -35.17 17.36 -0.05
C MET A 1 -33.72 17.32 0.42
N LYS A 2 -33.27 18.37 1.10
CA LYS A 2 -31.93 18.49 1.69
C LYS A 2 -32.04 18.02 3.14
N ILE A 3 -31.29 16.99 3.52
CA ILE A 3 -31.17 16.55 4.92
C ILE A 3 -29.91 17.23 5.46
N SER A 4 -30.13 18.30 6.21
CA SER A 4 -29.12 19.04 6.98
C SER A 4 -28.73 18.21 8.21
N HIS A 5 -27.50 17.72 8.24
CA HIS A 5 -26.92 17.18 9.47
C HIS A 5 -26.45 18.33 10.36
N LEU A 6 -27.20 18.51 11.45
CA LEU A 6 -26.95 19.40 12.57
C LEU A 6 -25.69 18.91 13.31
N ILE A 7 -24.54 19.55 13.09
CA ILE A 7 -23.34 19.33 13.90
C ILE A 7 -23.49 20.18 15.16
N ILE A 8 -23.63 19.50 16.30
CA ILE A 8 -23.66 20.09 17.64
C ILE A 8 -22.28 20.67 17.92
N TYR A 9 -22.15 22.00 17.88
CA TYR A 9 -21.05 22.70 18.51
C TYR A 9 -21.23 22.59 20.02
N ALA A 10 -20.49 21.68 20.66
CA ALA A 10 -20.30 21.73 22.10
C ALA A 10 -19.38 22.93 22.40
N LEU A 11 -19.96 24.12 22.48
CA LEU A 11 -19.41 25.23 23.25
C LEU A 11 -19.31 24.74 24.69
N THR A 12 -18.10 24.39 25.14
CA THR A 12 -17.81 24.26 26.56
C THR A 12 -17.83 25.66 27.17
N ALA A 13 -19.04 26.15 27.42
CA ALA A 13 -19.27 27.19 28.40
C ALA A 13 -18.64 26.70 29.71
N LEU A 14 -17.71 27.49 30.27
CA LEU A 14 -17.32 27.36 31.65
C LEU A 14 -18.60 27.35 32.49
N ALA A 15 -19.00 26.18 32.97
CA ALA A 15 -19.90 26.09 34.08
C ALA A 15 -19.13 26.60 35.30
N ILE A 16 -19.27 27.90 35.58
CA ILE A 16 -19.10 28.41 36.93
C ILE A 16 -20.20 27.73 37.74
N ILE A 17 -19.87 26.57 38.32
CA ILE A 17 -20.66 26.03 39.41
C ILE A 17 -20.47 27.02 40.55
N SER A 18 -21.42 27.94 40.67
CA SER A 18 -21.70 28.61 41.93
C SER A 18 -22.24 27.56 42.89
N CYS A 19 -21.33 26.81 43.51
CA CYS A 19 -21.61 26.16 44.78
C CYS A 19 -21.42 27.25 45.84
N LYS A 20 -22.54 27.75 46.36
CA LYS A 20 -22.58 28.32 47.70
C LYS A 20 -22.09 27.24 48.68
N ASP A 21 -21.26 27.64 49.63
CA ASP A 21 -20.63 26.86 50.72
C ASP A 21 -19.18 26.34 50.51
N GLY A 22 -18.30 27.14 49.92
CA GLY A 22 -16.84 26.92 49.98
C GLY A 22 -16.13 28.10 50.65
N LYS A 23 -15.31 27.84 51.67
CA LYS A 23 -14.30 28.79 52.17
C LYS A 23 -13.50 29.37 50.97
N PRO A 24 -12.99 30.62 51.04
CA PRO A 24 -12.10 31.12 49.99
C PRO A 24 -11.01 30.08 49.72
N ILE A 25 -10.84 29.72 48.46
CA ILE A 25 -9.77 28.81 48.05
C ILE A 25 -8.46 29.53 48.39
N ASP A 26 -7.75 29.07 49.42
CA ASP A 26 -6.46 29.61 49.81
C ASP A 26 -5.44 29.30 48.70
N THR A 27 -5.33 30.22 47.74
CA THR A 27 -4.31 30.15 46.69
C THR A 27 -3.04 30.83 47.16
N VAL A 28 -1.90 30.22 46.87
CA VAL A 28 -0.58 30.84 47.07
C VAL A 28 -0.03 31.36 45.75
N THR A 29 0.90 32.32 45.81
CA THR A 29 1.77 32.68 44.69
C THR A 29 3.21 32.33 45.06
N LEU A 30 3.86 31.46 44.29
CA LEU A 30 5.22 30.99 44.50
C LEU A 30 6.10 31.34 43.31
N TYR A 31 7.27 31.91 43.58
CA TYR A 31 8.27 32.24 42.56
C TYR A 31 9.47 31.29 42.65
N HIS A 32 9.94 30.81 41.50
CA HIS A 32 11.17 30.03 41.40
C HIS A 32 11.93 30.43 40.13
N GLY A 33 12.89 31.34 40.27
CA GLY A 33 13.48 32.03 39.12
C GLY A 33 12.41 32.79 38.32
N ASP A 34 12.38 32.60 37.01
CA ASP A 34 11.38 33.21 36.11
C ASP A 34 10.00 32.52 36.16
N TYR A 35 9.86 31.42 36.90
CA TYR A 35 8.58 30.71 37.03
C TYR A 35 7.73 31.29 38.16
N CYS A 36 6.44 31.42 37.89
CA CYS A 36 5.42 31.81 38.86
C CYS A 36 4.33 30.74 38.89
N TYR A 37 4.06 30.16 40.06
CA TYR A 37 2.90 29.32 40.30
C TYR A 37 1.87 30.10 41.11
N ARG A 38 0.62 30.13 40.64
CA ARG A 38 -0.53 30.62 41.41
C ARG A 38 -1.59 29.52 41.50
N GLY A 39 -1.91 29.05 42.71
CA GLY A 39 -2.92 28.01 42.87
C GLY A 39 -2.94 27.39 44.26
N GLU A 40 -3.70 26.31 44.37
CA GLU A 40 -3.92 25.57 45.60
C GLU A 40 -2.69 24.73 46.01
N MET A 41 -2.55 24.48 47.30
CA MET A 41 -1.48 23.67 47.89
C MET A 41 -2.03 22.73 48.96
N ALA A 42 -1.45 21.54 49.05
CA ALA A 42 -1.66 20.63 50.16
C ALA A 42 -0.34 19.95 50.54
N HIS A 43 -0.04 19.84 51.84
CA HIS A 43 1.18 19.22 52.36
C HIS A 43 2.48 19.75 51.72
N GLY A 44 2.55 21.07 51.50
CA GLY A 44 3.72 21.72 50.90
C GLY A 44 3.90 21.47 49.40
N LYS A 45 2.93 20.84 48.72
CA LYS A 45 2.97 20.55 47.28
C LYS A 45 1.78 21.18 46.56
N ARG A 46 1.94 21.47 45.27
CA ARG A 46 0.87 21.90 44.37
C ARG A 46 -0.22 20.83 44.35
N ASN A 47 -1.44 21.18 44.73
CA ASN A 47 -2.55 20.23 44.85
C ASN A 47 -3.86 21.00 44.70
N GLY A 48 -4.74 20.59 43.78
CA GLY A 48 -5.91 21.38 43.36
C GLY A 48 -5.66 22.13 42.05
N TYR A 49 -6.44 23.16 41.76
CA TYR A 49 -6.26 23.94 40.53
C TYR A 49 -5.11 24.94 40.68
N GLY A 50 -4.33 25.10 39.60
CA GLY A 50 -3.24 26.08 39.59
C GLY A 50 -2.70 26.40 38.22
N VAL A 51 -2.12 27.59 38.12
CA VAL A 51 -1.50 28.16 36.92
C VAL A 51 0.00 28.26 37.14
N LEU A 52 0.78 27.67 36.24
CA LEU A 52 2.22 27.84 36.14
C LEU A 52 2.53 28.73 34.94
N SER A 53 3.24 29.82 35.18
CA SER A 53 3.68 30.77 34.16
C SER A 53 5.21 30.86 34.14
N LEU A 54 5.76 31.16 32.97
CA LEU A 54 7.15 31.55 32.75
C LEU A 54 7.13 32.98 32.23
N LYS A 55 7.59 33.93 33.05
CA LYS A 55 7.40 35.38 32.82
C LYS A 55 5.91 35.67 32.54
N ASP A 56 5.59 36.25 31.39
CA ASP A 56 4.22 36.62 30.99
C ASP A 56 3.48 35.50 30.23
N SER A 57 4.10 34.33 30.04
CA SER A 57 3.51 33.22 29.28
C SER A 57 3.00 32.11 30.19
N ILE A 58 1.75 31.69 29.99
CA ILE A 58 1.17 30.53 30.69
C ILE A 58 1.78 29.25 30.13
N VAL A 59 2.48 28.52 30.99
CA VAL A 59 3.05 27.20 30.69
C VAL A 59 2.01 26.12 30.92
N TYR A 60 1.27 26.19 32.04
CA TYR A 60 0.22 25.24 32.36
C TYR A 60 -0.90 25.89 33.16
N SER A 61 -2.14 25.50 32.88
CA SER A 61 -3.32 25.88 33.65
C SER A 61 -4.21 24.66 33.81
N GLY A 62 -4.34 24.12 35.01
CA GLY A 62 -5.12 22.90 35.23
C GLY A 62 -4.94 22.29 36.62
N MET A 63 -5.33 21.02 36.75
CA MET A 63 -5.29 20.32 38.03
C MET A 63 -3.88 19.82 38.38
N TRP A 64 -3.59 19.84 39.66
CA TRP A 64 -2.36 19.35 40.28
C TRP A 64 -2.69 18.33 41.36
N LYS A 65 -1.84 17.32 41.49
CA LYS A 65 -1.88 16.36 42.60
C LYS A 65 -0.46 16.02 42.99
N ASP A 66 -0.13 16.20 44.27
CA ASP A 66 1.18 15.90 44.85
C ASP A 66 2.35 16.52 44.08
N GLY A 67 2.17 17.74 43.57
CA GLY A 67 3.19 18.50 42.85
C GLY A 67 3.27 18.24 41.35
N LYS A 68 2.48 17.30 40.82
CA LYS A 68 2.45 16.89 39.41
C LYS A 68 1.16 17.33 38.71
N ARG A 69 1.24 17.59 37.40
CA ARG A 69 0.07 17.86 36.56
C ARG A 69 -0.80 16.60 36.45
N CYS A 70 -2.10 16.75 36.64
CA CYS A 70 -3.07 15.68 36.52
C CYS A 70 -4.41 16.20 35.97
N GLY A 71 -5.33 15.32 35.61
CA GLY A 71 -6.68 15.71 35.19
C GLY A 71 -6.67 16.58 33.92
N TYR A 72 -7.71 17.39 33.72
CA TYR A 72 -7.76 18.28 32.57
C TYR A 72 -6.90 19.53 32.82
N GLY A 73 -6.14 19.91 31.79
CA GLY A 73 -5.30 21.11 31.83
C GLY A 73 -4.90 21.58 30.44
N THR A 74 -4.56 22.85 30.35
CA THR A 74 -4.07 23.49 29.13
C THR A 74 -2.58 23.79 29.28
N THR A 75 -1.81 23.53 28.23
CA THR A 75 -0.39 23.88 28.12
C THR A 75 -0.13 24.58 26.79
N THR A 76 1.04 25.21 26.68
CA THR A 76 1.53 25.79 25.43
C THR A 76 2.81 25.06 25.02
N ASP A 77 2.95 24.69 23.75
CA ASP A 77 4.20 24.11 23.23
C ASP A 77 5.26 25.18 22.91
N SER A 78 6.43 24.74 22.45
CA SER A 78 7.56 25.63 22.13
C SER A 78 7.30 26.62 20.98
N LEU A 79 6.23 26.41 20.20
CA LEU A 79 5.80 27.30 19.12
C LEU A 79 4.64 28.22 19.54
N GLY A 80 4.24 28.21 20.81
CA GLY A 80 3.13 29.01 21.29
C GLY A 80 1.75 28.39 21.01
N ARG A 81 1.68 27.13 20.55
CA ARG A 81 0.41 26.48 20.21
C ARG A 81 -0.23 25.91 21.46
N ARG A 82 -1.52 26.18 21.62
CA ARG A 82 -2.30 25.74 22.78
C ARG A 82 -2.68 24.27 22.66
N ILE A 83 -2.47 23.52 23.73
CA ILE A 83 -2.82 22.11 23.87
C ILE A 83 -3.75 21.95 25.07
N THR A 84 -4.95 21.44 24.84
CA THR A 84 -5.86 21.02 25.92
C THR A 84 -5.76 19.52 26.09
N ALA A 85 -5.38 19.04 27.27
CA ALA A 85 -5.01 17.64 27.47
C ALA A 85 -5.54 17.06 28.78
N LEU A 86 -5.66 15.73 28.79
CA LEU A 86 -5.78 14.91 30.00
C LEU A 86 -4.37 14.51 30.46
N TRP A 87 -4.05 14.84 31.70
CA TRP A 87 -2.75 14.63 32.33
C TRP A 87 -2.81 13.52 33.36
N HIS A 88 -1.74 12.75 33.45
CA HIS A 88 -1.49 11.80 34.52
C HIS A 88 -0.02 11.89 34.93
N ALA A 89 0.22 12.44 36.12
CA ALA A 89 1.56 12.53 36.72
C ALA A 89 2.61 13.15 35.79
N ASP A 90 2.30 14.34 35.24
CA ASP A 90 3.11 15.11 34.28
C ASP A 90 3.20 14.55 32.84
N THR A 91 2.54 13.44 32.55
CA THR A 91 2.42 12.88 31.19
C THR A 91 1.05 13.18 30.59
N ILE A 92 1.01 13.58 29.31
CA ILE A 92 -0.24 13.70 28.57
C ILE A 92 -0.72 12.29 28.17
N VAL A 93 -1.93 11.92 28.60
CA VAL A 93 -2.61 10.69 28.17
C VAL A 93 -3.17 10.88 26.76
N SER A 94 -3.83 12.02 26.53
CA SER A 94 -4.36 12.45 25.24
C SER A 94 -4.62 13.95 25.27
N GLY A 95 -4.49 14.63 24.14
CA GLY A 95 -4.84 16.05 24.04
C GLY A 95 -5.29 16.48 22.66
N THR A 96 -5.70 17.73 22.59
CA THR A 96 -6.09 18.43 21.36
C THR A 96 -5.19 19.65 21.17
N ARG A 97 -4.58 19.77 19.99
CA ARG A 97 -3.87 20.97 19.54
C ARG A 97 -4.57 21.54 18.31
N GLU A 98 -4.87 22.83 18.34
CA GLU A 98 -5.44 23.56 17.21
C GLU A 98 -4.46 24.65 16.79
N ASP A 99 -4.10 24.66 15.52
CA ASP A 99 -3.22 25.64 14.90
C ASP A 99 -3.68 25.96 13.46
N SER A 100 -2.91 26.80 12.76
CA SER A 100 -3.22 27.19 11.38
C SER A 100 -3.20 26.04 10.37
N LEU A 101 -2.60 24.89 10.72
CA LEU A 101 -2.60 23.70 9.88
C LEU A 101 -3.86 22.86 10.11
N GLY A 102 -4.39 22.86 11.33
CA GLY A 102 -5.65 22.20 11.63
C GLY A 102 -5.78 21.76 13.09
N ILE A 103 -6.62 20.75 13.30
CA ILE A 103 -6.91 20.20 14.62
C ILE A 103 -6.30 18.81 14.71
N TYR A 104 -5.33 18.65 15.61
CA TYR A 104 -4.77 17.36 16.02
C TYR A 104 -5.41 16.90 17.34
N HIS A 105 -5.75 15.62 17.43
CA HIS A 105 -6.17 14.96 18.66
C HIS A 105 -5.43 13.62 18.81
N GLY A 106 -4.69 13.43 19.90
CA GLY A 106 -3.90 12.22 20.11
C GLY A 106 -2.88 12.33 21.23
N GLY A 107 -1.82 11.52 21.13
CA GLY A 107 -0.70 11.52 22.06
C GLY A 107 0.28 12.66 21.82
N PHE A 108 1.04 13.00 22.86
CA PHE A 108 2.10 14.01 22.81
C PHE A 108 3.35 13.47 23.47
N SER A 109 4.52 13.84 22.95
CA SER A 109 5.80 13.62 23.61
C SER A 109 5.99 14.56 24.81
N GLU A 110 7.07 14.36 25.57
CA GLU A 110 7.47 15.28 26.65
C GLU A 110 7.72 16.71 26.15
N ASP A 111 8.19 16.84 24.90
CA ASP A 111 8.38 18.13 24.20
C ASP A 111 7.08 18.71 23.62
N LEU A 112 5.93 18.11 23.94
CA LEU A 112 4.60 18.55 23.49
C LEU A 112 4.41 18.50 21.96
N LEU A 113 5.15 17.61 21.30
CA LEU A 113 4.97 17.30 19.88
C LEU A 113 3.99 16.14 19.73
N ALA A 114 3.19 16.12 18.67
CA ALA A 114 2.31 15.00 18.36
C ALA A 114 3.13 13.71 18.19
N ASP A 115 2.80 12.69 18.97
CA ASP A 115 3.53 11.44 19.06
C ASP A 115 2.58 10.27 19.42
N GLY A 116 2.97 9.04 19.11
CA GLY A 116 2.10 7.87 19.29
C GLY A 116 1.00 7.80 18.23
N HIS A 117 -0.28 7.64 18.63
CA HIS A 117 -1.41 7.60 17.70
C HIS A 117 -2.28 8.85 17.84
N GLY A 118 -2.78 9.35 16.72
CA GLY A 118 -3.68 10.50 16.71
C GLY A 118 -4.36 10.74 15.37
N THR A 119 -5.34 11.64 15.42
CA THR A 119 -6.11 12.13 14.28
C THR A 119 -5.78 13.59 14.01
N TRP A 120 -5.64 13.97 12.75
CA TRP A 120 -5.50 15.36 12.33
C TRP A 120 -6.47 15.65 11.18
N ARG A 121 -7.04 16.85 11.17
CA ARG A 121 -7.85 17.36 10.07
C ARG A 121 -7.60 18.85 9.83
N ASN A 122 -7.62 19.28 8.58
CA ASN A 122 -7.61 20.69 8.21
C ASN A 122 -9.00 21.18 7.77
N ALA A 123 -9.12 22.48 7.45
CA ALA A 123 -10.36 23.10 7.00
C ALA A 123 -10.80 22.62 5.60
N ASP A 124 -9.86 22.23 4.74
CA ASP A 124 -10.09 21.76 3.37
C ASP A 124 -10.57 20.29 3.31
N GLY A 125 -10.67 19.62 4.46
CA GLY A 125 -11.12 18.23 4.55
C GLY A 125 -10.01 17.19 4.36
N GLU A 126 -8.73 17.60 4.31
CA GLU A 126 -7.63 16.67 4.50
C GLU A 126 -7.75 16.05 5.89
N PHE A 127 -7.62 14.73 5.96
CA PHE A 127 -7.73 13.97 7.18
C PHE A 127 -6.62 12.94 7.27
N TYR A 128 -6.13 12.70 8.49
CA TYR A 128 -5.22 11.61 8.79
C TYR A 128 -5.54 11.00 10.15
N THR A 129 -5.50 9.69 10.24
CA THR A 129 -5.49 8.93 11.50
C THR A 129 -4.39 7.88 11.43
N GLY A 130 -3.55 7.79 12.46
CA GLY A 130 -2.47 6.83 12.48
C GLY A 130 -1.36 7.22 13.42
N GLN A 131 -0.17 6.72 13.12
CA GLN A 131 1.02 6.95 13.93
C GLN A 131 1.70 8.29 13.61
N TRP A 132 2.19 8.93 14.67
CA TRP A 132 2.87 10.22 14.66
C TRP A 132 4.22 10.08 15.34
N THR A 133 5.20 10.84 14.86
CA THR A 133 6.49 10.99 15.54
C THR A 133 6.97 12.42 15.33
N ALA A 134 7.11 13.16 16.42
CA ALA A 134 7.56 14.55 16.42
C ALA A 134 6.83 15.40 15.34
N ASP A 135 5.51 15.55 15.48
CA ASP A 135 4.63 16.35 14.60
C ASP A 135 4.46 15.83 13.16
N ARG A 136 4.97 14.64 12.84
CA ARG A 136 4.90 14.09 11.48
C ARG A 136 4.22 12.74 11.41
N ARG A 137 3.47 12.52 10.34
CA ARG A 137 2.87 11.21 10.01
C ARG A 137 3.99 10.20 9.78
N ASN A 138 3.99 9.12 10.53
CA ASN A 138 5.08 8.14 10.52
C ASN A 138 4.56 6.77 10.96
N GLY A 139 4.85 5.68 10.24
CA GLY A 139 4.27 4.37 10.50
C GLY A 139 2.92 4.18 9.80
N PHE A 140 2.08 3.27 10.29
CA PHE A 140 0.81 2.96 9.64
C PHE A 140 -0.25 4.03 9.92
N GLY A 141 -0.99 4.43 8.88
CA GLY A 141 -2.13 5.34 9.00
C GLY A 141 -2.98 5.43 7.74
N CYS A 142 -4.19 5.94 7.93
CA CYS A 142 -5.20 6.17 6.91
C CYS A 142 -5.48 7.66 6.80
N GLY A 143 -5.53 8.20 5.58
CA GLY A 143 -5.86 9.59 5.35
C GLY A 143 -6.61 9.82 4.05
N VAL A 144 -7.24 10.97 3.97
CA VAL A 144 -7.93 11.49 2.77
C VAL A 144 -7.19 12.75 2.35
N ALA A 145 -6.70 12.79 1.12
CA ALA A 145 -6.10 14.00 0.54
C ALA A 145 -7.19 14.98 0.07
N GLU A 146 -6.84 16.25 -0.15
CA GLU A 146 -7.75 17.31 -0.63
C GLU A 146 -8.55 16.91 -1.88
N ASN A 147 -7.95 16.14 -2.79
CA ASN A 147 -8.61 15.65 -4.01
C ASN A 147 -9.51 14.41 -3.79
N GLY A 148 -9.83 14.08 -2.54
CA GLY A 148 -10.63 12.93 -2.14
C GLY A 148 -9.90 11.58 -2.19
N LYS A 149 -8.61 11.56 -2.56
CA LYS A 149 -7.86 10.30 -2.67
C LYS A 149 -7.56 9.72 -1.29
N VAL A 150 -8.09 8.52 -1.03
CA VAL A 150 -7.80 7.74 0.17
C VAL A 150 -6.40 7.13 0.09
N LYS A 151 -5.62 7.26 1.16
CA LYS A 151 -4.29 6.68 1.37
C LYS A 151 -4.29 5.90 2.67
N ALA A 152 -4.26 4.58 2.60
CA ALA A 152 -4.18 3.70 3.77
C ALA A 152 -2.88 2.90 3.69
N GLY A 153 -1.94 3.08 4.62
CA GLY A 153 -0.67 2.38 4.53
C GLY A 153 0.43 2.98 5.38
N ASP A 154 1.66 2.72 4.99
CA ASP A 154 2.85 3.20 5.71
C ASP A 154 3.17 4.66 5.33
N TRP A 155 3.67 5.42 6.30
CA TRP A 155 4.06 6.82 6.20
C TRP A 155 5.47 6.98 6.77
N ARG A 156 6.27 7.88 6.21
CA ARG A 156 7.59 8.20 6.78
C ARG A 156 7.90 9.66 6.59
N LYS A 157 7.92 10.43 7.70
CA LYS A 157 8.13 11.88 7.69
C LYS A 157 7.18 12.56 6.69
N ASP A 158 5.88 12.34 6.88
CA ASP A 158 4.76 12.86 6.06
C ASP A 158 4.65 12.34 4.63
N ARG A 159 5.61 11.55 4.17
CA ARG A 159 5.55 10.93 2.85
C ARG A 159 4.76 9.63 2.94
N TYR A 160 3.60 9.60 2.30
CA TYR A 160 2.88 8.34 2.06
C TYR A 160 3.78 7.40 1.27
N ARG A 161 4.06 6.27 1.89
CA ARG A 161 4.89 5.24 1.32
C ARG A 161 3.97 4.35 0.49
N GLY A 162 2.92 3.79 1.06
CA GLY A 162 1.92 2.97 0.36
C GLY A 162 1.38 1.83 1.24
N GLU A 163 0.42 1.07 0.71
CA GLU A 163 -0.19 -0.07 1.41
C GLU A 163 0.81 -1.19 1.70
N LYS A 164 1.06 -1.50 2.98
CA LYS A 164 1.85 -2.68 3.36
C LYS A 164 0.95 -3.91 3.39
N MET A 165 0.93 -4.65 2.28
CA MET A 165 0.06 -5.82 2.12
C MET A 165 0.42 -6.95 3.10
N VAL A 166 -0.58 -7.42 3.85
CA VAL A 166 -0.52 -8.69 4.59
C VAL A 166 -1.04 -9.78 3.65
N HIS A 167 -0.23 -10.82 3.45
CA HIS A 167 -0.58 -11.96 2.60
C HIS A 167 -1.38 -12.99 3.39
N THR A 168 -2.59 -13.29 2.92
CA THR A 168 -3.54 -14.23 3.53
C THR A 168 -4.04 -15.24 2.50
N ALA A 169 -4.67 -16.32 2.95
CA ALA A 169 -5.21 -17.36 2.06
C ALA A 169 -6.38 -16.89 1.16
N ASP A 170 -7.02 -15.77 1.49
CA ASP A 170 -8.16 -15.21 0.73
C ASP A 170 -7.74 -14.52 -0.58
N ARG A 171 -6.43 -14.25 -0.73
CA ARG A 171 -5.89 -13.71 -1.97
C ARG A 171 -5.88 -14.78 -3.06
N ILE A 172 -6.04 -14.34 -4.29
CA ILE A 172 -5.98 -15.21 -5.46
C ILE A 172 -4.53 -15.30 -5.92
N TYR A 173 -3.85 -16.39 -5.54
CA TYR A 173 -2.46 -16.65 -5.94
C TYR A 173 -2.38 -17.36 -7.27
N GLY A 174 -1.30 -17.07 -7.99
CA GLY A 174 -0.87 -17.82 -9.16
C GLY A 174 0.64 -17.91 -9.24
N ILE A 175 1.12 -18.61 -10.25
CA ILE A 175 2.56 -18.71 -10.56
C ILE A 175 2.80 -18.42 -12.03
N ASP A 176 4.04 -18.09 -12.35
CA ASP A 176 4.50 -18.17 -13.72
C ASP A 176 5.73 -19.06 -13.83
N VAL A 177 5.78 -19.84 -14.92
CA VAL A 177 6.79 -20.88 -15.11
C VAL A 177 7.28 -20.91 -16.55
N SER A 178 8.51 -21.40 -16.70
CA SER A 178 9.19 -21.60 -17.97
C SER A 178 10.07 -22.85 -17.91
N ARG A 179 10.90 -23.06 -18.94
CA ARG A 179 11.95 -24.09 -18.91
C ARG A 179 12.84 -24.03 -17.67
N TYR A 180 13.00 -22.87 -17.02
CA TYR A 180 13.89 -22.72 -15.87
C TYR A 180 13.40 -23.46 -14.62
N GLN A 181 12.09 -23.71 -14.49
CA GLN A 181 11.55 -24.56 -13.44
C GLN A 181 11.73 -26.06 -13.73
N HIS A 182 12.12 -26.43 -14.95
CA HIS A 182 12.42 -27.80 -15.36
C HIS A 182 13.91 -28.09 -15.49
N GLU A 183 14.74 -27.11 -15.84
CA GLU A 183 16.13 -27.31 -16.23
C GLU A 183 17.07 -26.59 -15.25
N LYS A 184 17.93 -27.36 -14.55
CA LYS A 184 19.05 -26.79 -13.76
C LYS A 184 20.35 -27.44 -14.19
N GLY A 185 21.11 -26.71 -15.02
CA GLY A 185 22.28 -27.27 -15.70
C GLY A 185 21.87 -28.46 -16.57
N LYS A 186 22.46 -29.63 -16.32
CA LYS A 186 22.12 -30.87 -17.04
C LYS A 186 20.92 -31.63 -16.44
N LYS A 187 20.44 -31.24 -15.25
CA LYS A 187 19.35 -31.93 -14.56
C LYS A 187 18.00 -31.44 -15.06
N LYS A 188 17.06 -32.38 -15.23
CA LYS A 188 15.67 -32.13 -15.60
C LYS A 188 14.75 -32.49 -14.45
N PHE A 189 13.74 -31.66 -14.21
CA PHE A 189 12.74 -31.82 -13.16
C PHE A 189 11.35 -31.80 -13.78
N HIS A 190 10.46 -32.57 -13.16
CA HIS A 190 9.04 -32.57 -13.47
C HIS A 190 8.30 -31.73 -12.44
N LEU A 191 7.40 -30.88 -12.92
CA LEU A 191 6.47 -30.14 -12.06
C LEU A 191 5.32 -31.06 -11.68
N ASP A 192 5.17 -31.31 -10.38
CA ASP A 192 4.04 -32.06 -9.83
C ASP A 192 2.86 -31.12 -9.61
N TRP A 193 2.13 -30.83 -10.69
CA TRP A 193 0.92 -30.01 -10.70
C TRP A 193 -0.17 -30.51 -9.74
N THR A 194 -0.08 -31.74 -9.23
CA THR A 194 -1.06 -32.30 -8.28
C THR A 194 -0.91 -31.76 -6.87
N LYS A 195 0.28 -31.26 -6.53
CA LYS A 195 0.65 -30.80 -5.18
C LYS A 195 0.82 -29.29 -5.07
N VAL A 196 0.62 -28.55 -6.16
CA VAL A 196 1.03 -27.14 -6.25
C VAL A 196 0.28 -26.25 -5.28
N ARG A 197 1.02 -25.74 -4.30
CA ARG A 197 0.60 -24.76 -3.31
C ARG A 197 1.79 -23.87 -2.98
N VAL A 198 1.54 -22.58 -2.80
CA VAL A 198 2.57 -21.67 -2.29
C VAL A 198 2.80 -22.03 -0.83
N ILE A 199 4.05 -22.33 -0.49
CA ILE A 199 4.50 -22.68 0.87
C ILE A 199 5.55 -21.71 1.41
N GLY A 200 5.94 -20.71 0.62
CA GLY A 200 6.84 -19.65 1.04
C GLY A 200 6.85 -18.50 0.05
N LEU A 201 7.03 -17.28 0.54
CA LEU A 201 7.05 -16.04 -0.27
C LEU A 201 8.44 -15.38 -0.35
N GLY A 202 9.48 -16.08 0.13
CA GLY A 202 10.82 -15.51 0.30
C GLY A 202 10.93 -14.59 1.53
N SER A 203 12.12 -14.04 1.76
CA SER A 203 12.40 -13.15 2.89
C SER A 203 11.72 -11.77 2.72
N GLY A 204 11.41 -11.10 3.83
CA GLY A 204 10.89 -9.74 3.84
C GLY A 204 9.39 -9.57 3.54
N ARG A 205 8.63 -10.67 3.44
CA ARG A 205 7.17 -10.65 3.25
C ARG A 205 6.45 -11.01 4.55
N ARG A 206 5.47 -10.19 4.94
CA ARG A 206 4.58 -10.49 6.08
C ARG A 206 3.44 -11.38 5.61
N SER A 207 3.27 -12.51 6.25
CA SER A 207 2.12 -13.40 6.10
C SER A 207 1.42 -13.53 7.45
N ALA A 208 0.12 -13.81 7.42
CA ALA A 208 -0.63 -14.16 8.61
C ALA A 208 -0.83 -15.68 8.63
N GLY A 209 -0.30 -16.36 9.65
CA GLY A 209 -0.34 -17.81 9.78
C GLY A 209 0.61 -18.56 8.82
N ASP A 210 0.44 -19.87 8.76
CA ASP A 210 1.25 -20.74 7.91
C ASP A 210 0.93 -20.56 6.43
N ILE A 211 1.97 -20.40 5.62
CA ILE A 211 1.84 -20.24 4.17
C ILE A 211 1.49 -21.60 3.55
N ASN A 212 0.26 -21.74 3.08
CA ASN A 212 -0.22 -22.92 2.35
C ASN A 212 -1.31 -22.54 1.33
N TYR A 213 -0.98 -21.63 0.43
CA TYR A 213 -1.97 -20.99 -0.44
C TYR A 213 -2.23 -21.77 -1.73
N ARG A 214 -3.51 -21.85 -2.12
CA ARG A 214 -3.94 -22.49 -3.35
C ARG A 214 -3.43 -21.70 -4.56
N ILE A 215 -2.92 -22.39 -5.57
CA ILE A 215 -2.67 -21.82 -6.89
C ILE A 215 -3.99 -21.84 -7.68
N SER A 216 -4.47 -20.66 -8.05
CA SER A 216 -5.73 -20.46 -8.79
C SER A 216 -5.48 -20.20 -10.28
N PHE A 217 -4.31 -19.66 -10.63
CA PHE A 217 -3.91 -19.44 -12.01
C PHE A 217 -2.42 -19.72 -12.27
N ALA A 218 -2.07 -19.97 -13.54
CA ALA A 218 -0.70 -20.10 -13.99
C ALA A 218 -0.48 -19.44 -15.36
N TYR A 219 0.59 -18.67 -15.50
CA TYR A 219 1.10 -18.22 -16.80
C TYR A 219 2.32 -19.06 -17.20
N ILE A 220 2.32 -19.63 -18.40
CA ILE A 220 3.39 -20.53 -18.84
C ILE A 220 4.08 -19.90 -20.06
N LYS A 221 5.41 -19.80 -20.02
CA LYS A 221 6.19 -19.31 -21.18
C LYS A 221 5.90 -20.20 -22.37
N SER A 222 5.52 -19.62 -23.50
CA SER A 222 5.36 -20.38 -24.74
C SER A 222 6.51 -20.11 -25.70
N THR A 223 6.75 -18.83 -26.03
CA THR A 223 7.74 -18.44 -27.04
C THR A 223 8.53 -17.20 -26.65
N GLU A 224 9.64 -16.97 -27.35
CA GLU A 224 10.46 -15.77 -27.22
C GLU A 224 11.00 -15.37 -28.60
N GLY A 225 10.86 -14.08 -28.94
CA GLY A 225 11.24 -13.57 -30.26
C GLY A 225 10.61 -14.37 -31.41
N VAL A 226 11.44 -14.85 -32.34
CA VAL A 226 10.99 -15.63 -33.50
C VAL A 226 11.63 -17.01 -33.59
N THR A 227 12.34 -17.45 -32.55
CA THR A 227 13.18 -18.66 -32.60
C THR A 227 12.98 -19.59 -31.41
N VAL A 228 12.67 -19.05 -30.22
CA VAL A 228 12.67 -19.84 -28.99
C VAL A 228 11.26 -20.35 -28.70
N ARG A 229 11.17 -21.66 -28.46
CA ARG A 229 9.97 -22.36 -27.99
C ARG A 229 10.23 -23.01 -26.64
N ASN A 230 9.30 -22.87 -25.71
CA ASN A 230 9.33 -23.63 -24.47
C ASN A 230 8.80 -25.04 -24.72
N ARG A 231 9.70 -26.02 -24.69
CA ARG A 231 9.37 -27.45 -24.88
C ARG A 231 8.40 -28.01 -23.83
N TYR A 232 8.29 -27.37 -22.66
CA TYR A 232 7.45 -27.82 -21.54
C TYR A 232 6.04 -27.23 -21.57
N PHE A 233 5.78 -26.22 -22.41
CA PHE A 233 4.50 -25.49 -22.44
C PHE A 233 3.29 -26.43 -22.55
N ALA A 234 3.30 -27.36 -23.51
CA ALA A 234 2.15 -28.22 -23.77
C ALA A 234 1.85 -29.15 -22.58
N SER A 235 2.88 -29.75 -21.97
CA SER A 235 2.70 -30.63 -20.82
C SER A 235 2.22 -29.87 -19.59
N ASP A 236 2.78 -28.70 -19.31
CA ASP A 236 2.39 -27.89 -18.16
C ASP A 236 0.98 -27.35 -18.30
N TYR A 237 0.63 -26.87 -19.51
CA TYR A 237 -0.70 -26.40 -19.84
C TYR A 237 -1.76 -27.47 -19.52
N VAL A 238 -1.58 -28.69 -20.04
CA VAL A 238 -2.54 -29.78 -19.84
C VAL A 238 -2.62 -30.17 -18.36
N ASN A 239 -1.49 -30.28 -17.67
CA ASN A 239 -1.46 -30.72 -16.28
C ASN A 239 -2.05 -29.68 -15.32
N ALA A 240 -1.80 -28.39 -15.56
CA ALA A 240 -2.41 -27.31 -14.79
C ALA A 240 -3.93 -27.25 -15.01
N LYS A 241 -4.40 -27.31 -16.27
CA LYS A 241 -5.85 -27.30 -16.58
C LYS A 241 -6.59 -28.48 -15.95
N LYS A 242 -6.00 -29.68 -15.93
CA LYS A 242 -6.57 -30.87 -15.27
C LYS A 242 -6.82 -30.68 -13.76
N ARG A 243 -6.16 -29.70 -13.14
CA ARG A 243 -6.31 -29.37 -11.71
C ARG A 243 -7.25 -28.18 -11.47
N GLY A 244 -7.97 -27.74 -12.50
CA GLY A 244 -8.86 -26.59 -12.43
C GLY A 244 -8.13 -25.26 -12.22
N ILE A 245 -6.84 -25.19 -12.57
CA ILE A 245 -6.06 -23.95 -12.57
C ILE A 245 -6.37 -23.20 -13.87
N ALA A 246 -6.67 -21.90 -13.77
CA ALA A 246 -6.81 -21.06 -14.95
C ALA A 246 -5.43 -20.86 -15.61
N VAL A 247 -5.30 -21.10 -16.91
CA VAL A 247 -4.00 -21.07 -17.60
C VAL A 247 -3.99 -20.00 -18.67
N GLY A 248 -2.88 -19.28 -18.75
CA GLY A 248 -2.55 -18.39 -19.86
C GLY A 248 -1.14 -18.65 -20.37
N ALA A 249 -0.86 -18.17 -21.57
CA ALA A 249 0.45 -18.29 -22.21
C ALA A 249 1.11 -16.92 -22.32
N TYR A 250 2.44 -16.87 -22.14
CA TYR A 250 3.20 -15.63 -22.35
C TYR A 250 4.27 -15.74 -23.43
N HIS A 251 4.53 -14.60 -24.07
CA HIS A 251 5.57 -14.40 -25.06
C HIS A 251 6.61 -13.40 -24.55
N PHE A 252 7.89 -13.78 -24.54
CA PHE A 252 8.98 -12.87 -24.17
C PHE A 252 9.41 -12.04 -25.37
N PHE A 253 9.25 -10.72 -25.25
CA PHE A 253 9.52 -9.76 -26.31
C PHE A 253 11.02 -9.63 -26.62
N SER A 254 11.36 -9.69 -27.89
CA SER A 254 12.72 -9.46 -28.40
C SER A 254 12.82 -8.11 -29.09
N THR A 255 13.85 -7.33 -28.78
CA THR A 255 14.16 -6.07 -29.47
C THR A 255 14.84 -6.25 -30.83
N ARG A 256 15.14 -7.50 -31.23
CA ARG A 256 15.94 -7.83 -32.42
C ARG A 256 15.12 -8.33 -33.61
N SER A 257 13.80 -8.44 -33.46
CA SER A 257 12.90 -8.97 -34.50
C SER A 257 11.62 -8.14 -34.57
N SER A 258 10.95 -8.11 -35.71
CA SER A 258 9.74 -7.31 -35.86
C SER A 258 8.62 -7.84 -34.96
N ALA A 259 7.85 -6.94 -34.34
CA ALA A 259 6.75 -7.31 -33.46
C ALA A 259 5.67 -8.15 -34.16
N ALA A 260 5.44 -7.91 -35.45
CA ALA A 260 4.51 -8.71 -36.24
C ALA A 260 4.99 -10.16 -36.39
N ALA A 261 6.26 -10.37 -36.73
CA ALA A 261 6.83 -11.71 -36.82
C ALA A 261 6.78 -12.44 -35.47
N GLN A 262 7.06 -11.74 -34.37
CA GLN A 262 6.93 -12.26 -33.01
C GLN A 262 5.48 -12.67 -32.67
N ALA A 263 4.49 -11.84 -33.01
CA ALA A 263 3.07 -12.14 -32.78
C ALA A 263 2.62 -13.37 -33.56
N HIS A 264 2.96 -13.46 -34.85
CA HIS A 264 2.65 -14.63 -35.66
C HIS A 264 3.40 -15.88 -35.18
N PHE A 265 4.64 -15.74 -34.71
CA PHE A 265 5.39 -16.84 -34.14
C PHE A 265 4.74 -17.37 -32.86
N PHE A 266 4.29 -16.49 -31.97
CA PHE A 266 3.52 -16.84 -30.77
C PHE A 266 2.22 -17.56 -31.12
N LEU A 267 1.40 -16.98 -32.00
CA LEU A 267 0.11 -17.55 -32.41
C LEU A 267 0.27 -18.92 -33.10
N ARG A 268 1.32 -19.12 -33.89
CA ARG A 268 1.58 -20.39 -34.59
C ARG A 268 2.00 -21.51 -33.66
N HIS A 269 2.75 -21.21 -32.60
CA HIS A 269 3.41 -22.23 -31.77
C HIS A 269 2.81 -22.39 -30.37
N THR A 270 1.75 -21.65 -30.06
CA THR A 270 1.07 -21.69 -28.76
C THR A 270 -0.32 -22.27 -28.94
N ALA A 271 -0.62 -23.35 -28.24
CA ALA A 271 -1.98 -23.89 -28.19
C ALA A 271 -2.84 -22.98 -27.30
N LEU A 272 -3.49 -21.99 -27.92
CA LEU A 272 -4.45 -21.10 -27.29
C LEU A 272 -5.87 -21.67 -27.50
N ARG A 273 -6.69 -21.69 -26.45
CA ARG A 273 -8.07 -22.18 -26.53
C ARG A 273 -9.06 -21.14 -26.01
N VAL A 274 -10.28 -21.15 -26.55
CA VAL A 274 -11.40 -20.38 -26.00
C VAL A 274 -11.57 -20.70 -24.52
N GLY A 275 -11.71 -19.64 -23.70
CA GLY A 275 -11.80 -19.76 -22.24
C GLY A 275 -10.45 -19.81 -21.51
N ASP A 276 -9.31 -19.82 -22.22
CA ASP A 276 -8.00 -19.60 -21.58
C ASP A 276 -7.84 -18.13 -21.16
N MET A 277 -6.99 -17.90 -20.15
CA MET A 277 -6.66 -16.55 -19.73
C MET A 277 -6.03 -15.77 -20.89
N PRO A 278 -6.19 -14.43 -20.92
CA PRO A 278 -5.67 -13.61 -22.01
C PRO A 278 -4.15 -13.81 -22.19
N PRO A 279 -3.64 -13.87 -23.43
CA PRO A 279 -2.21 -13.97 -23.68
C PRO A 279 -1.42 -12.84 -23.03
N VAL A 280 -0.18 -13.09 -22.62
CA VAL A 280 0.71 -12.06 -22.07
C VAL A 280 1.81 -11.72 -23.06
N LEU A 281 2.05 -10.42 -23.25
CA LEU A 281 3.31 -9.92 -23.79
C LEU A 281 4.21 -9.51 -22.63
N ASP A 282 5.35 -10.17 -22.51
CA ASP A 282 6.38 -9.90 -21.52
C ASP A 282 7.44 -8.95 -22.11
N VAL A 283 7.53 -7.74 -21.58
CA VAL A 283 8.36 -6.63 -22.08
C VAL A 283 9.36 -6.21 -21.01
N GLU A 284 10.59 -6.71 -21.14
CA GLU A 284 11.69 -6.40 -20.22
C GLU A 284 13.00 -5.95 -20.91
N PRO A 285 12.97 -5.03 -21.91
CA PRO A 285 14.19 -4.53 -22.51
C PRO A 285 14.95 -3.61 -21.54
N SER A 286 16.28 -3.67 -21.59
CA SER A 286 17.14 -2.68 -20.93
C SER A 286 17.09 -1.32 -21.64
N ASP A 287 17.44 -0.24 -20.94
CA ASP A 287 17.55 1.11 -21.51
C ASP A 287 18.38 1.16 -22.79
N ALA A 288 19.49 0.41 -22.82
CA ALA A 288 20.37 0.33 -23.98
C ALA A 288 19.65 -0.31 -25.18
N GLN A 289 18.87 -1.37 -24.94
CA GLN A 289 18.06 -1.99 -25.98
C GLN A 289 16.95 -1.05 -26.46
N ILE A 290 16.29 -0.32 -25.55
CA ILE A 290 15.27 0.67 -25.92
C ILE A 290 15.90 1.78 -26.79
N LYS A 291 17.08 2.29 -26.40
CA LYS A 291 17.82 3.27 -27.21
C LYS A 291 18.18 2.71 -28.59
N GLN A 292 18.66 1.46 -28.65
CA GLN A 292 18.99 0.78 -29.91
C GLN A 292 17.76 0.58 -30.82
N MET A 293 16.57 0.40 -30.25
CA MET A 293 15.33 0.34 -31.02
C MET A 293 14.94 1.70 -31.66
N GLY A 294 15.59 2.80 -31.28
CA GLY A 294 15.19 4.15 -31.67
C GLY A 294 14.37 4.89 -30.59
N GLY A 295 14.37 4.40 -29.36
CA GLY A 295 13.75 5.03 -28.21
C GLY A 295 12.35 4.51 -27.85
N PRO A 296 11.75 5.05 -26.78
CA PRO A 296 10.48 4.55 -26.23
C PRO A 296 9.32 4.56 -27.23
N GLU A 297 9.23 5.58 -28.09
CA GLU A 297 8.16 5.67 -29.09
C GLU A 297 8.18 4.52 -30.10
N VAL A 298 9.37 4.13 -30.57
CA VAL A 298 9.52 3.01 -31.51
C VAL A 298 9.20 1.69 -30.82
N MET A 299 9.65 1.51 -29.58
CA MET A 299 9.30 0.35 -28.77
C MET A 299 7.78 0.25 -28.57
N PHE A 300 7.09 1.32 -28.19
CA PHE A 300 5.64 1.28 -27.99
C PHE A 300 4.87 1.08 -29.30
N ARG A 301 5.37 1.56 -30.44
CA ARG A 301 4.80 1.21 -31.74
C ARG A 301 4.89 -0.30 -32.00
N ALA A 302 6.04 -0.90 -31.72
CA ALA A 302 6.23 -2.36 -31.82
C ALA A 302 5.31 -3.13 -30.87
N ILE A 303 5.20 -2.70 -29.60
CA ILE A 303 4.29 -3.29 -28.61
C ILE A 303 2.84 -3.23 -29.11
N ARG A 304 2.37 -2.07 -29.58
CA ARG A 304 1.01 -1.92 -30.14
C ARG A 304 0.76 -2.87 -31.30
N THR A 305 1.72 -3.04 -32.21
CA THR A 305 1.62 -4.00 -33.31
C THR A 305 1.40 -5.42 -32.80
N TRP A 306 2.20 -5.88 -31.84
CA TRP A 306 2.04 -7.23 -31.27
C TRP A 306 0.68 -7.38 -30.57
N LEU A 307 0.33 -6.42 -29.69
CA LEU A 307 -0.93 -6.45 -28.93
C LEU A 307 -2.16 -6.51 -29.86
N ASN A 308 -2.16 -5.71 -30.93
CA ASN A 308 -3.27 -5.67 -31.88
C ASN A 308 -3.40 -6.98 -32.67
N ILE A 309 -2.29 -7.56 -33.16
CA ILE A 309 -2.32 -8.83 -33.90
C ILE A 309 -2.88 -9.94 -33.01
N VAL A 310 -2.36 -10.08 -31.79
CA VAL A 310 -2.80 -11.14 -30.87
C VAL A 310 -4.24 -10.91 -30.40
N ARG A 311 -4.64 -9.65 -30.14
CA ARG A 311 -6.03 -9.33 -29.81
C ARG A 311 -6.99 -9.72 -30.93
N ASN A 312 -6.64 -9.40 -32.17
CA ASN A 312 -7.49 -9.71 -33.32
C ASN A 312 -7.64 -11.22 -33.51
N ALA A 313 -6.56 -11.98 -33.29
CA ALA A 313 -6.58 -13.44 -33.41
C ALA A 313 -7.35 -14.14 -32.27
N THR A 314 -7.26 -13.64 -31.05
CA THR A 314 -7.82 -14.31 -29.85
C THR A 314 -9.14 -13.72 -29.37
N GLY A 315 -9.54 -12.56 -29.89
CA GLY A 315 -10.75 -11.84 -29.47
C GLY A 315 -10.68 -11.27 -28.05
N THR A 316 -9.53 -11.30 -27.38
CA THR A 316 -9.33 -10.72 -26.05
C THR A 316 -8.11 -9.80 -26.03
N LYS A 317 -8.11 -8.80 -25.14
CA LYS A 317 -6.95 -7.91 -24.97
C LYS A 317 -5.83 -8.69 -24.27
N PRO A 318 -4.62 -8.77 -24.85
CA PRO A 318 -3.48 -9.33 -24.15
C PRO A 318 -3.15 -8.54 -22.88
N VAL A 319 -2.56 -9.21 -21.91
CA VAL A 319 -1.99 -8.59 -20.70
C VAL A 319 -0.57 -8.14 -21.02
N LEU A 320 -0.19 -6.93 -20.57
CA LEU A 320 1.19 -6.45 -20.69
C LEU A 320 1.93 -6.71 -19.38
N TYR A 321 2.96 -7.57 -19.42
CA TYR A 321 3.87 -7.77 -18.30
C TYR A 321 5.09 -6.85 -18.43
N VAL A 322 5.38 -6.08 -17.37
CA VAL A 322 6.48 -5.10 -17.30
C VAL A 322 6.98 -4.94 -15.87
N SER A 323 8.24 -4.49 -15.71
CA SER A 323 8.79 -4.15 -14.40
C SER A 323 8.27 -2.80 -13.87
N GLN A 324 8.32 -2.61 -12.54
CA GLN A 324 8.02 -1.30 -11.93
C GLN A 324 8.88 -0.16 -12.49
N ASN A 325 10.16 -0.42 -12.79
CA ASN A 325 11.05 0.58 -13.37
C ASN A 325 10.61 0.97 -14.77
N PHE A 326 10.16 -0.01 -15.57
CA PHE A 326 9.59 0.26 -16.89
C PHE A 326 8.35 1.16 -16.80
N VAL A 327 7.45 0.87 -15.86
CA VAL A 327 6.25 1.69 -15.60
C VAL A 327 6.62 3.13 -15.29
N ASN A 328 7.56 3.34 -14.36
CA ASN A 328 7.96 4.69 -13.92
C ASN A 328 8.63 5.52 -15.02
N ARG A 329 9.36 4.87 -15.93
CA ARG A 329 10.23 5.55 -16.89
C ARG A 329 9.62 5.71 -18.26
N TYR A 330 8.82 4.73 -18.70
CA TYR A 330 8.41 4.63 -20.09
C TYR A 330 6.90 4.64 -20.28
N LEU A 331 6.12 4.06 -19.35
CA LEU A 331 4.68 3.84 -19.60
C LEU A 331 3.86 5.13 -19.76
N SER A 332 4.34 6.27 -19.25
CA SER A 332 3.72 7.58 -19.49
C SER A 332 3.73 7.99 -20.98
N ALA A 333 4.65 7.47 -21.79
CA ALA A 333 4.68 7.68 -23.24
C ALA A 333 3.63 6.85 -24.01
N ALA A 334 2.89 5.96 -23.31
CA ALA A 334 1.82 5.16 -23.92
C ALA A 334 0.54 5.23 -23.07
N PRO A 335 -0.12 6.39 -22.98
CA PRO A 335 -1.33 6.57 -22.17
C PRO A 335 -2.48 5.66 -22.62
N ASP A 336 -2.58 5.36 -23.92
CA ASP A 336 -3.52 4.40 -24.48
C ASP A 336 -3.30 2.99 -23.95
N ILE A 337 -2.05 2.54 -23.82
CA ILE A 337 -1.72 1.23 -23.24
C ILE A 337 -2.01 1.26 -21.73
N LYS A 338 -1.52 2.29 -21.03
CA LYS A 338 -1.70 2.48 -19.58
C LYS A 338 -3.17 2.42 -19.17
N GLY A 339 -4.07 3.02 -19.96
CA GLY A 339 -5.50 3.09 -19.67
C GLY A 339 -6.32 1.89 -20.19
N ASN A 340 -5.94 1.30 -21.32
CA ASN A 340 -6.82 0.36 -22.03
C ASN A 340 -6.44 -1.12 -21.94
N TYR A 341 -5.25 -1.46 -21.47
CA TYR A 341 -4.77 -2.84 -21.35
C TYR A 341 -4.61 -3.27 -19.89
N PRO A 342 -4.90 -4.54 -19.56
CA PRO A 342 -4.56 -5.10 -18.27
C PRO A 342 -3.03 -5.19 -18.12
N VAL A 343 -2.51 -4.75 -16.98
CA VAL A 343 -1.07 -4.74 -16.71
C VAL A 343 -0.75 -5.77 -15.63
N TRP A 344 0.27 -6.58 -15.88
CA TRP A 344 0.91 -7.45 -14.89
C TRP A 344 2.26 -6.84 -14.52
N ILE A 345 2.46 -6.45 -13.26
CA ILE A 345 3.70 -5.76 -12.87
C ILE A 345 4.62 -6.69 -12.08
N ALA A 346 5.86 -6.79 -12.54
CA ALA A 346 6.98 -7.34 -11.78
C ALA A 346 7.43 -6.31 -10.74
N ARG A 347 7.15 -6.59 -9.46
CA ARG A 347 7.37 -5.59 -8.43
C ARG A 347 7.63 -6.19 -7.06
N TYR A 348 8.83 -5.93 -6.56
CA TYR A 348 9.23 -6.45 -5.26
C TYR A 348 9.14 -5.40 -4.14
N GLY A 349 8.78 -4.15 -4.46
CA GLY A 349 8.53 -3.06 -3.51
C GLY A 349 7.11 -3.02 -2.91
N GLN A 350 6.87 -2.16 -1.92
CA GLN A 350 5.68 -2.19 -1.05
C GLN A 350 4.49 -1.29 -1.48
N TYR A 351 4.51 -0.53 -2.59
CA TYR A 351 3.51 0.54 -2.92
C TYR A 351 2.72 0.47 -4.25
N ARG A 352 1.40 0.34 -4.27
CA ARG A 352 0.60 0.16 -5.51
C ARG A 352 0.89 1.19 -6.64
N PRO A 353 1.23 0.76 -7.88
CA PRO A 353 1.43 1.64 -9.03
C PRO A 353 0.10 2.15 -9.62
N ASP A 354 0.12 3.34 -10.22
CA ASP A 354 -1.02 3.94 -10.92
C ASP A 354 -1.21 3.34 -12.34
N VAL A 355 -1.74 2.12 -12.42
CA VAL A 355 -2.07 1.42 -13.67
C VAL A 355 -3.32 0.55 -13.50
N ARG A 356 -3.93 0.07 -14.61
CA ARG A 356 -4.95 -1.00 -14.56
C ARG A 356 -4.30 -2.36 -14.22
N LEU A 357 -3.87 -2.50 -12.98
CA LEU A 357 -3.22 -3.68 -12.44
C LEU A 357 -4.18 -4.87 -12.45
N ALA A 358 -3.88 -5.90 -13.23
CA ALA A 358 -4.56 -7.19 -13.22
C ALA A 358 -3.82 -8.19 -12.34
N PHE A 359 -2.50 -8.26 -12.47
CA PHE A 359 -1.65 -9.18 -11.72
C PHE A 359 -0.44 -8.47 -11.15
N TRP A 360 0.04 -8.96 -10.02
CA TRP A 360 1.26 -8.49 -9.39
C TRP A 360 2.17 -9.68 -9.12
N GLN A 361 3.35 -9.72 -9.75
CA GLN A 361 4.40 -10.64 -9.39
C GLN A 361 5.04 -10.18 -8.09
N LEU A 362 4.73 -10.91 -7.04
CA LEU A 362 5.03 -10.56 -5.66
C LEU A 362 6.48 -10.86 -5.30
N THR A 363 7.02 -11.95 -5.83
CA THR A 363 8.35 -12.44 -5.50
C THR A 363 8.83 -13.41 -6.57
N PRO A 364 10.13 -13.37 -6.92
CA PRO A 364 10.74 -14.40 -7.74
C PRO A 364 11.31 -15.55 -6.88
N TYR A 365 11.24 -15.44 -5.56
CA TYR A 365 11.83 -16.38 -4.59
C TYR A 365 10.77 -17.22 -3.88
N GLY A 366 9.61 -17.41 -4.53
CA GLY A 366 8.53 -18.20 -3.98
C GLY A 366 8.93 -19.66 -3.84
N LYS A 367 8.44 -20.31 -2.78
CA LYS A 367 8.54 -21.77 -2.62
C LYS A 367 7.18 -22.37 -2.92
N VAL A 368 7.15 -23.30 -3.87
CA VAL A 368 5.92 -23.95 -4.31
C VAL A 368 6.09 -25.45 -4.17
N ARG A 369 5.22 -26.08 -3.38
CA ARG A 369 5.21 -27.54 -3.23
C ARG A 369 5.00 -28.17 -4.61
N GLY A 370 5.79 -29.17 -4.97
CA GLY A 370 5.72 -29.82 -6.29
C GLY A 370 6.60 -29.17 -7.37
N ILE A 371 7.31 -28.08 -7.08
CA ILE A 371 8.28 -27.45 -7.98
C ILE A 371 9.62 -27.32 -7.24
N GLN A 372 10.72 -27.71 -7.89
CA GLN A 372 12.05 -27.56 -7.30
C GLN A 372 12.63 -26.18 -7.61
N GLY A 373 13.21 -25.54 -6.59
CA GLY A 373 13.85 -24.23 -6.74
C GLY A 373 12.90 -23.07 -6.44
N ASP A 374 13.29 -21.90 -6.92
CA ASP A 374 12.50 -20.67 -6.78
C ASP A 374 11.46 -20.56 -7.90
N VAL A 375 10.29 -20.03 -7.54
CA VAL A 375 9.16 -19.86 -8.45
C VAL A 375 8.62 -18.44 -8.30
N ASP A 376 8.33 -17.83 -9.43
CA ASP A 376 7.64 -16.56 -9.50
C ASP A 376 6.20 -16.71 -9.00
N VAL A 377 5.88 -16.05 -7.88
CA VAL A 377 4.56 -16.09 -7.25
C VAL A 377 3.84 -14.77 -7.52
N ASN A 378 2.60 -14.90 -7.97
CA ASN A 378 1.75 -13.81 -8.40
C ASN A 378 0.49 -13.71 -7.55
N VAL A 379 -0.08 -12.51 -7.50
CA VAL A 379 -1.39 -12.25 -6.90
C VAL A 379 -2.25 -11.50 -7.92
N PHE A 380 -3.49 -11.95 -8.12
CA PHE A 380 -4.48 -11.21 -8.89
C PHE A 380 -5.00 -10.02 -8.07
N ASN A 381 -5.20 -8.87 -8.74
CA ASN A 381 -5.67 -7.65 -8.10
C ASN A 381 -7.20 -7.67 -7.90
N GLY A 382 -7.64 -8.51 -6.98
CA GLY A 382 -9.05 -8.67 -6.61
C GLY A 382 -9.22 -9.88 -5.69
N TYR A 383 -10.47 -10.15 -5.33
CA TYR A 383 -10.86 -11.34 -4.59
C TYR A 383 -11.57 -12.34 -5.52
N LYS A 384 -12.15 -13.38 -4.94
CA LYS A 384 -12.73 -14.52 -5.65
C LYS A 384 -13.74 -14.10 -6.72
N GLU A 385 -14.63 -13.17 -6.41
CA GLU A 385 -15.69 -12.71 -7.31
C GLU A 385 -15.12 -11.94 -8.50
N GLN A 386 -14.19 -11.00 -8.25
CA GLN A 386 -13.53 -10.25 -9.32
C GLN A 386 -12.66 -11.15 -10.20
N PHE A 387 -12.07 -12.20 -9.62
CA PHE A 387 -11.31 -13.18 -10.39
C PHE A 387 -12.22 -14.04 -11.28
N ALA A 388 -13.37 -14.48 -10.76
CA ALA A 388 -14.37 -15.19 -11.57
C ALA A 388 -14.90 -14.30 -12.71
N GLU A 389 -15.17 -13.02 -12.44
CA GLU A 389 -15.56 -12.04 -13.46
C GLU A 389 -14.47 -11.85 -14.51
N PHE A 390 -13.20 -11.74 -14.10
CA PHE A 390 -12.06 -11.66 -15.01
C PHE A 390 -11.99 -12.90 -15.93
N LEU A 391 -12.15 -14.10 -15.37
CA LEU A 391 -12.17 -15.36 -16.13
C LEU A 391 -13.41 -15.51 -17.04
N HIS A 392 -14.43 -14.68 -16.89
CA HIS A 392 -15.57 -14.66 -17.79
C HIS A 392 -15.40 -13.61 -18.91
N LYS A 393 -14.91 -12.42 -18.55
CA LYS A 393 -14.85 -11.27 -19.44
C LYS A 393 -13.61 -11.27 -20.33
N GLU A 394 -12.45 -11.56 -19.75
CA GLU A 394 -11.14 -11.28 -20.37
C GLU A 394 -10.49 -12.53 -21.01
N THR A 395 -11.15 -13.69 -21.02
CA THR A 395 -10.61 -14.90 -21.65
C THR A 395 -10.63 -14.85 -23.17
N ILE A 396 -9.82 -15.69 -23.80
CA ILE A 396 -9.82 -15.90 -25.26
C ILE A 396 -11.24 -16.25 -25.75
N LYS A 397 -11.67 -15.57 -26.81
CA LYS A 397 -13.01 -15.65 -27.40
C LYS A 397 -13.01 -16.31 -28.78
N LYS A 398 -11.85 -16.44 -29.43
CA LYS A 398 -11.69 -16.94 -30.79
C LYS A 398 -10.49 -17.88 -30.89
#